data_AF-A0A1N6QET5-F1
#
_entry.id   AF-A0A1N6QET5-F1
#
_cell.length_a   1.000
_cell.length_b   1.000
_cell.length_c   1.000
_cell.angle_alpha   90.00
_cell.angle_beta   90.00
_cell.angle_gamma   90.00
#
_symmetry.space_group_name_H-M   'P 1'
#
loop_
_entity.id
_entity.type
_entity.pdbx_description
1 polymer ?
#
loop_
_entity_poly.entity_id
_entity_poly.type
_entity_poly.pdbx_seq_one_letter_code
_entity_poly.pdbx_strand_id
1 'polypeptide(L)'
;MSGTVRFEILGPQRAWYDERELDLGPGKQRAVLAVLLLTPGRPVPTAQIVDAVWPDDPPANGSNVVQKYVAGLRRVLEPERSPRSPGQVLTLTDAGYVLRVPPESVDAVRFERTVRRARRLRSEGQVADAVAALRSALDLWRGEPLAGLPGSFVDSARHRLVELRAAALETRAELELEQGRHRELVGELVEMVAEFPLREGLRYQLMLALHRSGRQAEALAAYREYGGLLREEFGIEPGEELQDLHRRMLRADPALMSPASAESSATIAAPDGGPAADASVPPASGPAAPAPAAASPPASVAPDPVPVAAGPAVPVPAAAAPVPPAAATAVPTRLPPTGPAESAIGAPAPPPVGYASTPPGATWPAAVPLPPPVAGLTAGPPPSPHTGGAGYPPPVPFPAGTRPARPGRPQSVPRWISVGATIIGALTAMLSFGLLTWVVVLVYAAWRRSWRNGLAAPAYLLFAVTFVLVLGSGDPDDVSDAEGFLIVAWLGGWVLGIVHTILLNGRIWSALTARAGGAAAPVPDERRIRREHARHLLHHYPPARDELRIGRPDLPRTFDDGGLIDVNAVPEQVLAALPGLTADQCRHIAVDRWLRGPYASLEDLAVRCMLPPNLTEPLRDLLLFLPPAPAR
;
A
#
# COMPACT_ATOMS: atom_id res chain seq x y z
N MET A 1 36.86 32.49 19.75
CA MET A 1 37.17 32.43 18.29
C MET A 1 35.89 31.99 17.62
N SER A 2 35.51 32.49 16.44
CA SER A 2 34.18 32.21 15.89
C SER A 2 34.04 30.73 15.47
N GLY A 3 33.59 29.89 16.40
CA GLY A 3 33.38 28.46 16.16
C GLY A 3 32.31 28.21 15.10
N THR A 4 32.52 27.17 14.30
CA THR A 4 31.71 26.88 13.12
C THR A 4 30.59 25.93 13.47
N VAL A 5 29.34 26.36 13.23
CA VAL A 5 28.16 25.50 13.38
C VAL A 5 28.03 24.58 12.17
N ARG A 6 27.85 23.28 12.43
CA ARG A 6 27.69 22.23 11.43
C ARG A 6 26.47 21.36 11.77
N PHE A 7 25.72 20.95 10.75
CA PHE A 7 24.44 20.25 10.88
C PHE A 7 24.44 18.95 10.07
N GLU A 8 23.77 17.96 10.63
CA GLU A 8 23.64 16.63 10.05
C GLU A 8 22.16 16.24 10.04
N ILE A 9 21.61 16.00 8.84
CA ILE A 9 20.21 15.60 8.61
C ILE A 9 20.06 14.43 7.63
N LEU A 10 21.15 13.89 7.05
CA LEU A 10 21.17 12.65 6.26
C LEU A 10 21.26 11.40 7.17
N GLY A 11 20.44 11.43 8.22
CA GLY A 11 20.41 10.52 9.35
C GLY A 11 19.59 11.16 10.49
N PRO A 12 19.73 10.69 11.74
CA PRO A 12 19.22 11.40 12.91
C PRO A 12 19.70 12.85 12.95
N GLN A 13 18.80 13.80 13.27
CA GLN A 13 19.16 15.23 13.28
C GLN A 13 20.18 15.53 14.39
N ARG A 14 21.38 16.01 14.01
CA ARG A 14 22.45 16.42 14.94
C ARG A 14 22.98 17.80 14.57
N ALA A 15 23.57 18.48 15.55
CA ALA A 15 24.27 19.74 15.34
C ALA A 15 25.57 19.76 16.16
N TRP A 16 26.57 20.46 15.64
CA TRP A 16 27.90 20.54 16.19
C TRP A 16 28.34 22.02 16.23
N TYR A 17 29.06 22.40 17.27
CA TYR A 17 29.82 23.65 17.37
C TYR A 17 31.30 23.28 17.43
N ASP A 18 32.01 23.53 16.33
CA ASP A 18 33.31 22.89 16.06
C ASP A 18 33.20 21.35 16.23
N GLU A 19 34.01 20.75 17.11
CA GLU A 19 34.00 19.30 17.39
C GLU A 19 33.05 18.89 18.54
N ARG A 20 32.23 19.81 19.08
CA ARG A 20 31.30 19.53 20.16
C ARG A 20 29.87 19.33 19.65
N GLU A 21 29.29 18.16 19.89
CA GLU A 21 27.86 17.92 19.66
C GLU A 21 26.98 18.78 20.59
N LEU A 22 25.88 19.29 20.05
CA LEU A 22 24.92 20.18 20.70
C LEU A 22 23.61 19.47 20.99
N ASP A 23 23.11 19.56 22.23
CA ASP A 23 21.75 19.14 22.55
C ASP A 23 20.73 20.12 21.94
N LEU A 24 20.15 19.70 20.81
CA LEU A 24 19.07 20.41 20.11
C LEU A 24 17.75 20.45 20.89
N GLY A 25 17.62 19.73 22.00
CA GLY A 25 16.50 19.77 22.91
C GLY A 25 15.26 18.99 22.41
N PRO A 26 14.04 19.38 22.85
CA PRO A 26 12.83 18.57 22.67
C PRO A 26 12.38 18.49 21.20
N GLY A 27 11.64 17.43 20.86
CA GLY A 27 11.26 17.10 19.47
C GLY A 27 10.62 18.24 18.65
N LYS A 28 9.79 19.09 19.25
CA LYS A 28 9.21 20.26 18.55
C LYS A 28 10.24 21.38 18.31
N GLN A 29 11.26 21.54 19.16
CA GLN A 29 12.39 22.45 18.92
C GLN A 29 13.27 21.94 17.76
N ARG A 30 13.53 20.63 17.75
CA ARG A 30 14.23 19.92 16.66
C ARG A 30 13.49 20.05 15.32
N ALA A 31 12.17 19.90 15.32
CA ALA A 31 11.33 20.07 14.14
C ALA A 31 11.37 21.51 13.59
N VAL A 32 11.29 22.54 14.43
CA VAL A 32 11.48 23.95 14.02
C VAL A 32 12.84 24.16 13.35
N LEU A 33 13.91 23.56 13.88
CA LEU A 33 15.22 23.61 13.23
C LEU A 33 15.26 22.83 11.90
N ALA A 34 14.58 21.68 11.80
CA ALA A 34 14.54 20.88 10.57
C ALA A 34 13.91 21.64 9.40
N VAL A 35 12.80 22.36 9.63
CA VAL A 35 12.15 23.21 8.62
C VAL A 35 13.12 24.27 8.07
N LEU A 36 13.93 24.86 8.95
CA LEU A 36 14.94 25.86 8.58
C LEU A 36 16.17 25.26 7.88
N LEU A 37 16.62 24.06 8.29
CA LEU A 37 17.72 23.32 7.66
C LEU A 37 17.39 22.79 6.27
N LEU A 38 16.12 22.52 6.00
CA LEU A 38 15.62 22.15 4.68
C LEU A 38 15.47 23.35 3.73
N THR A 39 15.53 24.58 4.25
CA THR A 39 15.44 25.82 3.46
C THR A 39 16.57 26.83 3.79
N PRO A 40 17.84 26.42 3.84
CA PRO A 40 18.91 27.21 4.44
C PRO A 40 19.25 28.45 3.61
N GLY A 41 19.59 29.55 4.28
CA GLY A 41 19.84 30.85 3.67
C GLY A 41 18.60 31.59 3.14
N ARG A 42 17.40 31.01 3.22
CA ARG A 42 16.13 31.65 2.84
C ARG A 42 15.25 31.94 4.06
N PRO A 43 14.35 32.94 3.99
CA PRO A 43 13.35 33.17 5.03
C PRO A 43 12.23 32.12 4.96
N VAL A 44 11.83 31.61 6.12
CA VAL A 44 10.63 30.79 6.29
C VAL A 44 9.63 31.59 7.15
N PRO A 45 8.43 31.93 6.63
CA PRO A 45 7.40 32.64 7.38
C PRO A 45 6.98 31.88 8.64
N THR A 46 6.69 32.62 9.71
CA THR A 46 6.31 32.03 11.01
C THR A 46 5.07 31.13 10.92
N ALA A 47 4.11 31.44 10.05
CA ALA A 47 2.96 30.59 9.77
C ALA A 47 3.38 29.22 9.21
N GLN A 48 4.20 29.21 8.15
CA GLN A 48 4.71 27.97 7.55
C GLN A 48 5.51 27.10 8.54
N ILE A 49 6.19 27.71 9.53
CA ILE A 49 6.85 26.96 10.62
C ILE A 49 5.82 26.38 11.62
N VAL A 50 4.70 27.05 11.86
CA VAL A 50 3.59 26.48 12.63
C VAL A 50 2.97 25.31 11.86
N ASP A 51 2.58 25.51 10.61
CA ASP A 51 1.89 24.50 9.77
C ASP A 51 2.74 23.23 9.60
N ALA A 52 4.05 23.38 9.34
CA ALA A 52 4.97 22.26 9.16
C ALA A 52 5.30 21.49 10.46
N VAL A 53 5.10 22.09 11.64
CA VAL A 53 5.45 21.50 12.94
C VAL A 53 4.20 21.08 13.74
N TRP A 54 3.02 21.62 13.43
CA TRP A 54 1.72 21.30 14.02
C TRP A 54 0.61 21.27 12.95
N PRO A 55 0.60 20.27 12.05
CA PRO A 55 -0.40 20.19 10.99
C PRO A 55 -1.83 19.94 11.51
N ASP A 56 -1.99 19.12 12.55
CA ASP A 56 -3.32 18.69 13.05
C ASP A 56 -3.86 19.53 14.22
N ASP A 57 -2.97 20.06 15.07
CA ASP A 57 -3.30 20.82 16.29
C ASP A 57 -2.37 22.06 16.42
N PRO A 58 -2.59 23.10 15.59
CA PRO A 58 -1.79 24.32 15.63
C PRO A 58 -2.11 25.13 16.89
N PRO A 59 -1.10 25.45 17.74
CA PRO A 59 -1.35 26.16 18.98
C PRO A 59 -1.89 27.58 18.71
N ALA A 60 -2.93 27.97 19.44
CA ALA A 60 -3.67 29.24 19.27
C ALA A 60 -2.82 30.54 19.39
N ASN A 61 -1.55 30.44 19.79
CA ASN A 61 -0.58 31.52 19.73
C ASN A 61 0.76 31.02 19.14
N GLY A 62 0.69 30.40 17.96
CA GLY A 62 1.81 29.73 17.30
C GLY A 62 3.02 30.62 17.04
N SER A 63 2.83 31.92 16.80
CA SER A 63 3.93 32.88 16.65
C SER A 63 4.80 32.99 17.91
N ASN A 64 4.18 33.11 19.09
CA ASN A 64 4.90 33.13 20.37
C ASN A 64 5.50 31.75 20.72
N VAL A 65 4.86 30.66 20.29
CA VAL A 65 5.41 29.30 20.46
C VAL A 65 6.66 29.09 19.59
N VAL A 66 6.66 29.51 18.33
CA VAL A 66 7.85 29.48 17.45
C VAL A 66 8.95 30.39 18.00
N GLN A 67 8.62 31.60 18.47
CA GLN A 67 9.60 32.48 19.14
C GLN A 67 10.28 31.80 20.34
N LYS A 68 9.52 31.06 21.17
CA LYS A 68 10.07 30.31 22.31
C LYS A 68 11.08 29.25 21.86
N TYR A 69 10.77 28.48 20.82
CA TYR A 69 11.70 27.46 20.30
C TYR A 69 12.91 28.07 19.60
N VAL A 70 12.75 29.16 18.84
CA VAL A 70 13.90 29.88 18.26
C VAL A 70 14.78 30.50 19.34
N ALA A 71 14.21 31.00 20.44
CA ALA A 71 14.98 31.47 21.60
C ALA A 71 15.73 30.33 22.33
N GLY A 72 15.20 29.11 22.31
CA GLY A 72 15.91 27.90 22.74
C GLY A 72 17.07 27.56 21.81
N LEU A 73 16.81 27.43 20.50
CA LEU A 73 17.82 27.14 19.48
C LEU A 73 18.98 28.14 19.49
N ARG A 74 18.71 29.46 19.62
CA ARG A 74 19.77 30.47 19.72
C ARG A 74 20.70 30.28 20.92
N ARG A 75 20.24 29.70 22.04
CA ARG A 75 21.11 29.40 23.20
C ARG A 75 21.99 28.17 22.97
N VAL A 76 21.51 27.23 22.16
CA VAL A 76 22.21 25.98 21.83
C VAL A 76 23.24 26.20 20.73
N LEU A 77 22.85 26.86 19.64
CA LEU A 77 23.66 27.06 18.43
C LEU A 77 24.69 28.20 18.57
N GLU A 78 24.51 29.09 19.55
CA GLU A 78 25.38 30.24 19.78
C GLU A 78 25.81 30.28 21.27
N PRO A 79 26.60 29.30 21.77
CA PRO A 79 26.87 29.14 23.20
C PRO A 79 27.72 30.27 23.80
N GLU A 80 28.63 30.88 23.03
CA GLU A 80 29.43 32.05 23.47
C GLU A 80 28.63 33.37 23.51
N ARG A 81 27.35 33.35 23.11
CA ARG A 81 26.59 34.56 22.77
C ARG A 81 25.98 35.24 24.01
N SER A 82 26.41 36.47 24.24
CA SER A 82 25.94 37.31 25.35
C SER A 82 24.40 37.35 25.50
N PRO A 83 23.85 37.22 26.73
CA PRO A 83 22.42 37.34 26.96
C PRO A 83 21.83 38.67 26.43
N ARG A 84 20.68 38.56 25.76
CA ARG A 84 19.95 39.68 25.10
C ARG A 84 20.57 40.29 23.83
N SER A 85 21.71 39.80 23.31
CA SER A 85 22.12 40.16 21.94
C SER A 85 21.12 39.64 20.89
N PRO A 86 21.12 40.17 19.65
CA PRO A 86 20.55 39.46 18.50
C PRO A 86 21.30 38.13 18.28
N GLY A 87 20.64 37.16 17.65
CA GLY A 87 21.27 35.95 17.13
C GLY A 87 21.71 36.14 15.68
N GLN A 88 22.88 35.62 15.33
CA GLN A 88 23.54 35.76 14.03
C GLN A 88 23.27 34.54 13.13
N VAL A 89 23.37 33.33 13.69
CA VAL A 89 23.10 32.05 13.02
C VAL A 89 21.62 31.91 12.67
N LEU A 90 20.73 32.40 13.54
CA LEU A 90 19.28 32.23 13.39
C LEU A 90 18.58 33.59 13.50
N THR A 91 18.55 34.34 12.40
CA THR A 91 17.98 35.70 12.33
C THR A 91 16.47 35.71 12.11
N LEU A 92 15.81 36.80 12.51
CA LEU A 92 14.45 37.15 12.09
C LEU A 92 14.56 38.28 11.04
N THR A 93 13.71 38.23 10.03
CA THR A 93 13.55 39.23 8.96
C THR A 93 12.05 39.48 8.74
N ASP A 94 11.69 40.51 7.97
CA ASP A 94 10.29 40.84 7.68
C ASP A 94 9.54 39.70 6.96
N ALA A 95 10.28 38.84 6.25
CA ALA A 95 9.76 37.64 5.58
C ALA A 95 9.75 36.37 6.47
N GLY A 96 10.19 36.46 7.73
CA GLY A 96 10.27 35.33 8.67
C GLY A 96 11.69 34.97 9.10
N TYR A 97 11.89 33.74 9.59
CA TYR A 97 13.16 33.29 10.16
C TYR A 97 14.12 32.78 9.08
N VAL A 98 15.39 33.17 9.18
CA VAL A 98 16.46 32.75 8.27
C VAL A 98 17.56 32.06 9.08
N LEU A 99 17.88 30.82 8.73
CA LEU A 99 19.13 30.16 9.16
C LEU A 99 20.28 30.63 8.26
N ARG A 100 21.24 31.35 8.86
CA ARG A 100 22.43 31.91 8.20
C ARG A 100 23.65 31.09 8.58
N VAL A 101 23.88 30.02 7.83
CA VAL A 101 25.14 29.25 7.83
C VAL A 101 25.65 29.08 6.40
N PRO A 102 26.96 28.84 6.21
CA PRO A 102 27.50 28.47 4.91
C PRO A 102 26.79 27.22 4.35
N PRO A 103 26.56 27.10 3.02
CA PRO A 103 25.88 25.94 2.43
C PRO A 103 26.53 24.59 2.78
N GLU A 104 27.86 24.56 2.89
CA GLU A 104 28.67 23.41 3.28
C GLU A 104 28.53 22.99 4.75
N SER A 105 27.96 23.84 5.62
CA SER A 105 27.64 23.49 7.02
C SER A 105 26.44 22.55 7.15
N VAL A 106 25.66 22.29 6.09
CA VAL A 106 24.54 21.35 6.11
C VAL A 106 24.85 20.18 5.17
N ASP A 107 24.92 18.96 5.72
CA ASP A 107 25.26 17.74 4.99
C ASP A 107 24.39 17.48 3.75
N ALA A 108 23.07 17.67 3.81
CA ALA A 108 22.17 17.53 2.67
C ALA A 108 22.46 18.54 1.54
N VAL A 109 22.87 19.77 1.88
CA VAL A 109 23.23 20.79 0.90
C VAL A 109 24.61 20.50 0.30
N ARG A 110 25.56 20.03 1.12
CA ARG A 110 26.85 19.50 0.66
C ARG A 110 26.63 18.32 -0.29
N PHE A 111 25.76 17.37 0.04
CA PHE A 111 25.38 16.24 -0.80
C PHE A 111 24.83 16.69 -2.15
N GLU A 112 23.79 17.53 -2.17
CA GLU A 112 23.22 18.04 -3.42
C GLU A 112 24.24 18.81 -4.28
N ARG A 113 25.15 19.56 -3.66
CA ARG A 113 26.22 20.30 -4.36
C ARG A 113 27.27 19.35 -4.95
N THR A 114 27.64 18.29 -4.23
CA THR A 114 28.61 17.30 -4.71
C THR A 114 28.01 16.41 -5.81
N VAL A 115 26.74 15.99 -5.71
CA VAL A 115 26.04 15.28 -6.81
C VAL A 115 25.94 16.17 -8.06
N ARG A 116 25.64 17.47 -7.89
CA ARG A 116 25.68 18.45 -9.00
C ARG A 116 27.08 18.64 -9.60
N ARG A 117 28.15 18.60 -8.78
CA ARG A 117 29.54 18.59 -9.26
C ARG A 117 29.84 17.31 -10.05
N ALA A 118 29.45 16.14 -9.56
CA ALA A 118 29.69 14.86 -10.23
C ALA A 118 29.04 14.79 -11.62
N ARG A 119 27.80 15.28 -11.76
CA ARG A 119 27.13 15.38 -13.07
C ARG A 119 27.90 16.24 -14.07
N ARG A 120 28.49 17.35 -13.61
CA ARG A 120 29.33 18.20 -14.45
C ARG A 120 30.64 17.49 -14.84
N LEU A 121 31.31 16.85 -13.89
CA LEU A 121 32.51 16.03 -14.14
C LEU A 121 32.23 14.93 -15.17
N ARG A 122 31.07 14.25 -15.11
CA ARG A 122 30.63 13.30 -16.15
C ARG A 122 30.54 13.98 -17.53
N SER A 123 29.87 15.13 -17.65
CA SER A 123 29.77 15.86 -18.92
C SER A 123 31.11 16.45 -19.41
N GLU A 124 32.08 16.63 -18.51
CA GLU A 124 33.46 17.05 -18.80
C GLU A 124 34.37 15.85 -19.16
N GLY A 125 33.83 14.62 -19.24
CA GLY A 125 34.58 13.38 -19.52
C GLY A 125 35.39 12.84 -18.33
N GLN A 126 35.33 13.50 -17.18
CA GLN A 126 36.11 13.19 -15.97
C GLN A 126 35.40 12.11 -15.13
N VAL A 127 35.21 10.93 -15.72
CA VAL A 127 34.41 9.83 -15.14
C VAL A 127 34.96 9.35 -13.79
N ALA A 128 36.28 9.31 -13.63
CA ALA A 128 36.94 8.93 -12.38
C ALA A 128 36.63 9.92 -11.24
N ASP A 129 36.78 11.23 -11.50
CA ASP A 129 36.45 12.29 -10.54
C ASP A 129 34.95 12.37 -10.24
N ALA A 130 34.09 12.08 -11.23
CA ALA A 130 32.65 11.98 -11.04
C ALA A 130 32.29 10.86 -10.06
N VAL A 131 32.90 9.68 -10.19
CA VAL A 131 32.74 8.55 -9.25
C VAL A 131 33.27 8.91 -7.85
N ALA A 132 34.46 9.51 -7.76
CA ALA A 132 35.02 9.94 -6.47
C ALA A 132 34.15 11.00 -5.76
N ALA A 133 33.55 11.92 -6.53
CA ALA A 133 32.58 12.87 -6.02
C ALA A 133 31.28 12.19 -5.55
N LEU A 134 30.76 11.20 -6.28
CA LEU A 134 29.55 10.46 -5.85
C LEU A 134 29.80 9.63 -4.59
N ARG A 135 30.94 8.93 -4.49
CA ARG A 135 31.36 8.20 -3.27
C ARG A 135 31.39 9.16 -2.07
N SER A 136 32.19 10.23 -2.14
CA SER A 136 32.32 11.24 -1.07
C SER A 136 31.06 12.07 -0.77
N ALA A 137 30.02 11.99 -1.61
CA ALA A 137 28.69 12.50 -1.32
C ALA A 137 27.85 11.46 -0.55
N LEU A 138 27.89 10.20 -0.97
CA LEU A 138 27.17 9.10 -0.33
C LEU A 138 27.71 8.78 1.07
N ASP A 139 29.02 8.98 1.31
CA ASP A 139 29.67 8.85 2.63
C ASP A 139 29.13 9.84 3.70
N LEU A 140 28.30 10.82 3.31
CA LEU A 140 27.62 11.73 4.24
C LEU A 140 26.40 11.09 4.93
N TRP A 141 25.89 9.99 4.39
CA TRP A 141 24.67 9.33 4.83
C TRP A 141 24.91 8.42 6.02
N ARG A 142 24.01 8.47 7.01
CA ARG A 142 24.07 7.68 8.25
C ARG A 142 22.72 7.05 8.60
N GLY A 143 21.95 6.68 7.57
CA GLY A 143 20.62 6.09 7.67
C GLY A 143 19.50 7.09 7.41
N GLU A 144 18.37 6.87 8.09
CA GLU A 144 17.09 7.60 7.98
C GLU A 144 17.18 9.15 7.97
N PRO A 145 17.01 9.92 6.87
CA PRO A 145 17.05 11.37 6.95
C PRO A 145 16.02 11.94 7.93
N LEU A 146 16.45 12.83 8.82
CA LEU A 146 15.62 13.39 9.89
C LEU A 146 14.93 12.31 10.75
N ALA A 147 15.60 11.17 10.98
CA ALA A 147 15.07 10.08 11.80
C ALA A 147 14.64 10.56 13.20
N GLY A 148 13.49 10.06 13.67
CA GLY A 148 12.91 10.44 14.96
C GLY A 148 12.27 11.84 15.00
N LEU A 149 11.96 12.42 13.83
CA LEU A 149 11.12 13.63 13.69
C LEU A 149 9.89 13.31 12.82
N PRO A 150 8.65 13.34 13.38
CA PRO A 150 7.43 13.10 12.62
C PRO A 150 6.86 14.38 11.99
N GLY A 151 6.13 14.24 10.87
CA GLY A 151 5.26 15.27 10.33
C GLY A 151 5.35 15.36 8.81
N SER A 152 4.22 15.55 8.12
CA SER A 152 4.08 15.49 6.66
C SER A 152 5.12 16.31 5.88
N PHE A 153 5.52 17.48 6.38
CA PHE A 153 6.59 18.30 5.81
C PHE A 153 7.97 17.63 5.89
N VAL A 154 8.30 17.06 7.06
CA VAL A 154 9.53 16.30 7.30
C VAL A 154 9.54 15.02 6.46
N ASP A 155 8.41 14.33 6.37
CA ASP A 155 8.31 13.06 5.64
C ASP A 155 8.34 13.27 4.11
N SER A 156 7.78 14.37 3.60
CA SER A 156 7.97 14.82 2.21
C SER A 156 9.44 15.12 1.90
N ALA A 157 10.16 15.74 2.84
CA ALA A 157 11.59 16.00 2.71
C ALA A 157 12.44 14.73 2.81
N ARG A 158 12.10 13.81 3.72
CA ARG A 158 12.66 12.46 3.87
C ARG A 158 12.60 11.71 2.54
N HIS A 159 11.41 11.62 1.93
CA HIS A 159 11.23 11.02 0.61
C HIS A 159 12.09 11.68 -0.47
N ARG A 160 12.06 13.02 -0.59
CA ARG A 160 12.92 13.75 -1.56
C ARG A 160 14.40 13.43 -1.40
N LEU A 161 14.90 13.40 -0.16
CA LEU A 161 16.31 13.12 0.12
C LEU A 161 16.66 11.68 -0.27
N VAL A 162 15.83 10.71 0.12
CA VAL A 162 16.02 9.28 -0.22
C VAL A 162 16.00 9.07 -1.74
N GLU A 163 15.10 9.73 -2.46
CA GLU A 163 15.06 9.73 -3.93
C GLU A 163 16.33 10.29 -4.58
N LEU A 164 16.90 11.36 -4.00
CA LEU A 164 18.19 11.92 -4.43
C LEU A 164 19.37 10.98 -4.11
N ARG A 165 19.28 10.18 -3.05
CA ARG A 165 20.27 9.12 -2.73
C ARG A 165 20.20 7.99 -3.75
N ALA A 166 19.02 7.46 -4.01
CA ALA A 166 18.81 6.38 -4.98
C ALA A 166 19.35 6.77 -6.36
N ALA A 167 19.00 7.96 -6.86
CA ALA A 167 19.52 8.48 -8.12
C ALA A 167 21.06 8.69 -8.12
N ALA A 168 21.67 9.00 -6.96
CA ALA A 168 23.13 9.15 -6.85
C ALA A 168 23.87 7.80 -6.78
N LEU A 169 23.27 6.78 -6.15
CA LEU A 169 23.74 5.39 -6.15
C LEU A 169 23.67 4.81 -7.57
N GLU A 170 22.52 4.97 -8.23
CA GLU A 170 22.24 4.59 -9.61
C GLU A 170 23.23 5.25 -10.59
N THR A 171 23.50 6.55 -10.43
CA THR A 171 24.57 7.24 -11.22
C THR A 171 25.96 6.69 -10.88
N ARG A 172 26.27 6.35 -9.62
CA ARG A 172 27.59 5.79 -9.25
C ARG A 172 27.82 4.45 -9.95
N ALA A 173 26.86 3.55 -9.83
CA ALA A 173 26.95 2.21 -10.37
C ALA A 173 27.01 2.20 -11.91
N GLU A 174 26.29 3.10 -12.58
CA GLU A 174 26.43 3.35 -14.02
C GLU A 174 27.88 3.64 -14.42
N LEU A 175 28.49 4.67 -13.80
CA LEU A 175 29.86 5.11 -14.13
C LEU A 175 30.94 4.09 -13.72
N GLU A 176 30.71 3.28 -12.70
CA GLU A 176 31.63 2.21 -12.31
C GLU A 176 31.51 0.98 -13.24
N LEU A 177 30.36 0.76 -13.88
CA LEU A 177 30.19 -0.21 -14.98
C LEU A 177 30.76 0.31 -16.31
N GLU A 178 30.74 1.62 -16.58
CA GLU A 178 31.50 2.25 -17.67
C GLU A 178 33.01 2.02 -17.48
N GLN A 179 33.53 2.23 -16.26
CA GLN A 179 34.93 1.92 -15.90
C GLN A 179 35.24 0.40 -15.83
N GLY A 180 34.27 -0.46 -16.12
CA GLY A 180 34.48 -1.91 -16.20
C GLY A 180 34.61 -2.63 -14.84
N ARG A 181 34.27 -2.03 -13.69
CA ARG A 181 34.34 -2.64 -12.34
C ARG A 181 33.21 -3.65 -12.04
N HIS A 182 32.76 -4.34 -13.07
CA HIS A 182 31.57 -5.18 -13.07
C HIS A 182 31.59 -6.35 -12.08
N ARG A 183 32.76 -6.86 -11.69
CA ARG A 183 32.87 -7.94 -10.68
C ARG A 183 32.81 -7.43 -9.25
N GLU A 184 33.52 -6.33 -8.96
CA GLU A 184 33.59 -5.70 -7.64
C GLU A 184 32.21 -5.19 -7.22
N LEU A 185 31.51 -4.52 -8.15
CA LEU A 185 30.25 -3.84 -7.89
C LEU A 185 29.04 -4.77 -7.65
N VAL A 186 29.13 -6.08 -7.95
CA VAL A 186 27.98 -7.00 -7.79
C VAL A 186 27.48 -7.04 -6.35
N GLY A 187 28.39 -7.05 -5.36
CA GLY A 187 28.01 -7.09 -3.95
C GLY A 187 27.21 -5.84 -3.55
N GLU A 188 27.76 -4.66 -3.85
CA GLU A 188 27.09 -3.38 -3.58
C GLU A 188 25.74 -3.26 -4.32
N LEU A 189 25.65 -3.76 -5.57
CA LEU A 189 24.41 -3.71 -6.35
C LEU A 189 23.32 -4.62 -5.78
N VAL A 190 23.67 -5.76 -5.17
CA VAL A 190 22.68 -6.60 -4.45
C VAL A 190 22.14 -5.86 -3.22
N GLU A 191 23.01 -5.17 -2.46
CA GLU A 191 22.58 -4.35 -1.32
C GLU A 191 21.71 -3.16 -1.74
N MET A 192 22.10 -2.44 -2.79
CA MET A 192 21.31 -1.33 -3.36
C MET A 192 19.96 -1.79 -3.88
N VAL A 193 19.89 -2.96 -4.51
CA VAL A 193 18.63 -3.56 -4.99
C VAL A 193 17.75 -4.04 -3.83
N ALA A 194 18.32 -4.51 -2.72
CA ALA A 194 17.57 -4.86 -1.51
C ALA A 194 17.01 -3.63 -0.79
N GLU A 195 17.74 -2.50 -0.78
CA GLU A 195 17.28 -1.23 -0.21
C GLU A 195 16.25 -0.53 -1.11
N PHE A 196 16.39 -0.65 -2.44
CA PHE A 196 15.53 0.02 -3.42
C PHE A 196 14.92 -0.97 -4.44
N PRO A 197 14.05 -1.91 -4.02
CA PRO A 197 13.61 -3.05 -4.85
C PRO A 197 12.86 -2.66 -6.13
N LEU A 198 12.25 -1.46 -6.16
CA LEU A 198 11.48 -0.93 -7.30
C LEU A 198 12.32 -0.09 -8.29
N ARG A 199 13.62 0.13 -8.03
CA ARG A 199 14.50 0.89 -8.94
C ARG A 199 14.96 0.02 -10.10
N GLU A 200 14.29 0.14 -11.24
CA GLU A 200 14.61 -0.65 -12.44
C GLU A 200 16.06 -0.41 -12.94
N GLY A 201 16.59 0.82 -12.84
CA GLY A 201 17.99 1.10 -13.22
C GLY A 201 19.01 0.35 -12.36
N LEU A 202 18.78 0.18 -11.06
CA LEU A 202 19.62 -0.65 -10.20
C LEU A 202 19.50 -2.14 -10.55
N ARG A 203 18.29 -2.62 -10.91
CA ARG A 203 18.06 -3.98 -11.43
C ARG A 203 18.80 -4.21 -12.76
N TYR A 204 18.75 -3.24 -13.68
CA TYR A 204 19.46 -3.24 -14.97
C TYR A 204 20.98 -3.34 -14.75
N GLN A 205 21.52 -2.51 -13.86
CA GLN A 205 22.94 -2.49 -13.53
C GLN A 205 23.39 -3.80 -12.88
N LEU A 206 22.61 -4.37 -11.95
CA LEU A 206 22.88 -5.69 -11.37
C LEU A 206 22.89 -6.81 -12.42
N MET A 207 21.90 -6.83 -13.32
CA MET A 207 21.85 -7.80 -14.42
C MET A 207 23.06 -7.68 -15.36
N LEU A 208 23.43 -6.45 -15.75
CA LEU A 208 24.58 -6.19 -16.62
C LEU A 208 25.91 -6.55 -15.93
N ALA A 209 26.06 -6.25 -14.64
CA ALA A 209 27.23 -6.59 -13.84
C ALA A 209 27.41 -8.12 -13.73
N LEU A 210 26.33 -8.85 -13.42
CA LEU A 210 26.31 -10.30 -13.37
C LEU A 210 26.67 -10.93 -14.73
N HIS A 211 26.04 -10.46 -15.81
CA HIS A 211 26.31 -10.98 -17.16
C HIS A 211 27.77 -10.75 -17.60
N ARG A 212 28.29 -9.52 -17.45
CA ARG A 212 29.71 -9.21 -17.73
C ARG A 212 30.67 -10.03 -16.85
N SER A 213 30.26 -10.40 -15.64
CA SER A 213 31.02 -11.29 -14.75
C SER A 213 30.99 -12.77 -15.16
N GLY A 214 30.25 -13.15 -16.21
CA GLY A 214 30.01 -14.54 -16.63
C GLY A 214 28.84 -15.22 -15.92
N ARG A 215 28.15 -14.54 -15.00
CA ARG A 215 27.06 -15.05 -14.15
C ARG A 215 25.69 -14.90 -14.82
N GLN A 216 25.60 -15.29 -16.10
CA GLN A 216 24.40 -15.11 -16.94
C GLN A 216 23.14 -15.75 -16.35
N ALA A 217 23.25 -16.94 -15.73
CA ALA A 217 22.11 -17.63 -15.11
C ALA A 217 21.49 -16.81 -13.97
N GLU A 218 22.32 -16.08 -13.20
CA GLU A 218 21.89 -15.20 -12.11
C GLU A 218 21.32 -13.88 -12.63
N ALA A 219 21.90 -13.29 -13.68
CA ALA A 219 21.33 -12.12 -14.36
C ALA A 219 19.91 -12.41 -14.87
N LEU A 220 19.70 -13.58 -15.49
CA LEU A 220 18.38 -14.04 -15.94
C LEU A 220 17.46 -14.42 -14.77
N ALA A 221 17.99 -14.75 -13.59
CA ALA A 221 17.19 -14.98 -12.38
C ALA A 221 16.69 -13.66 -11.77
N ALA A 222 17.56 -12.64 -11.65
CA ALA A 222 17.19 -11.31 -11.15
C ALA A 222 16.07 -10.67 -11.98
N TYR A 223 16.08 -10.86 -13.31
CA TYR A 223 14.98 -10.45 -14.18
C TYR A 223 13.64 -11.14 -13.82
N ARG A 224 13.67 -12.47 -13.63
CA ARG A 224 12.46 -13.26 -13.30
C ARG A 224 11.93 -12.94 -11.90
N GLU A 225 12.82 -12.66 -10.94
CA GLU A 225 12.46 -12.21 -9.59
C GLU A 225 11.74 -10.86 -9.65
N TYR A 226 12.35 -9.86 -10.29
CA TYR A 226 11.80 -8.51 -10.41
C TYR A 226 10.49 -8.47 -11.21
N GLY A 227 10.44 -9.18 -12.35
CA GLY A 227 9.21 -9.38 -13.10
C GLY A 227 8.19 -10.27 -12.37
N GLY A 228 8.58 -11.00 -11.33
CA GLY A 228 7.66 -11.64 -10.39
C GLY A 228 7.03 -10.61 -9.46
N LEU A 229 7.87 -9.84 -8.75
CA LEU A 229 7.49 -8.77 -7.82
C LEU A 229 6.54 -7.76 -8.47
N LEU A 230 6.89 -7.21 -9.63
CA LEU A 230 6.05 -6.23 -10.33
C LEU A 230 4.65 -6.77 -10.67
N ARG A 231 4.53 -8.05 -11.01
CA ARG A 231 3.26 -8.70 -11.36
C ARG A 231 2.44 -9.11 -10.15
N GLU A 232 3.10 -9.52 -9.05
CA GLU A 232 2.41 -9.88 -7.79
C GLU A 232 1.96 -8.66 -6.98
N GLU A 233 2.73 -7.56 -6.97
CA GLU A 233 2.43 -6.35 -6.18
C GLU A 233 1.66 -5.28 -6.96
N PHE A 234 2.03 -5.02 -8.24
CA PHE A 234 1.50 -3.90 -9.02
C PHE A 234 0.69 -4.31 -10.26
N GLY A 235 0.77 -5.58 -10.67
CA GLY A 235 0.11 -6.10 -11.87
C GLY A 235 0.73 -5.62 -13.20
N ILE A 236 1.98 -5.14 -13.17
CA ILE A 236 2.72 -4.65 -14.35
C ILE A 236 3.89 -5.56 -14.71
N GLU A 237 4.44 -5.37 -15.91
CA GLU A 237 5.69 -5.99 -16.37
C GLU A 237 6.86 -5.00 -16.26
N PRO A 238 8.14 -5.46 -16.30
CA PRO A 238 9.31 -4.58 -16.36
C PRO A 238 9.30 -3.63 -17.57
N GLY A 239 9.99 -2.50 -17.47
CA GLY A 239 10.15 -1.52 -18.53
C GLY A 239 10.96 -2.01 -19.74
N GLU A 240 10.88 -1.24 -20.84
CA GLU A 240 11.43 -1.65 -22.13
C GLU A 240 12.96 -1.84 -22.11
N GLU A 241 13.69 -1.03 -21.36
CA GLU A 241 15.15 -1.13 -21.24
C GLU A 241 15.58 -2.44 -20.57
N LEU A 242 14.87 -2.88 -19.52
CA LEU A 242 15.14 -4.16 -18.87
C LEU A 242 14.69 -5.34 -19.73
N GLN A 243 13.57 -5.21 -20.46
CA GLN A 243 13.14 -6.20 -21.45
C GLN A 243 14.13 -6.33 -22.62
N ASP A 244 14.73 -5.24 -23.09
CA ASP A 244 15.79 -5.28 -24.11
C ASP A 244 17.07 -5.93 -23.58
N LEU A 245 17.54 -5.53 -22.40
CA LEU A 245 18.69 -6.14 -21.73
C LEU A 245 18.51 -7.66 -21.59
N HIS A 246 17.32 -8.11 -21.17
CA HIS A 246 16.96 -9.52 -21.09
C HIS A 246 17.00 -10.22 -22.46
N ARG A 247 16.38 -9.63 -23.50
CA ARG A 247 16.39 -10.17 -24.88
C ARG A 247 17.81 -10.27 -25.45
N ARG A 248 18.67 -9.28 -25.19
CA ARG A 248 20.08 -9.26 -25.63
C ARG A 248 20.93 -10.29 -24.88
N MET A 249 20.71 -10.48 -23.58
CA MET A 249 21.35 -11.55 -22.80
C MET A 249 20.95 -12.95 -23.27
N LEU A 250 19.68 -13.17 -23.64
CA LEU A 250 19.21 -14.45 -24.21
C LEU A 250 19.82 -14.74 -25.60
N ARG A 251 20.18 -13.71 -26.35
CA ARG A 251 20.85 -13.81 -27.66
C ARG A 251 22.39 -13.89 -27.55
N ALA A 252 22.95 -13.81 -26.34
CA ALA A 252 24.38 -13.69 -26.09
C ALA A 252 25.05 -12.55 -26.91
N ASP A 253 24.38 -11.39 -26.99
CA ASP A 253 24.85 -10.23 -27.76
C ASP A 253 26.24 -9.76 -27.29
N PRO A 254 27.27 -9.80 -28.16
CA PRO A 254 28.62 -9.38 -27.80
C PRO A 254 28.71 -7.89 -27.44
N ALA A 255 27.78 -7.05 -27.90
CA ALA A 255 27.72 -5.63 -27.53
C ALA A 255 27.23 -5.37 -26.09
N LEU A 256 26.91 -6.42 -25.31
CA LEU A 256 26.76 -6.32 -23.85
C LEU A 256 28.10 -6.39 -23.12
N MET A 257 29.14 -6.98 -23.71
CA MET A 257 30.50 -6.99 -23.15
C MET A 257 31.12 -5.59 -23.23
N SER A 258 32.11 -5.30 -22.38
CA SER A 258 32.72 -3.96 -22.35
C SER A 258 33.51 -3.70 -23.64
N PRO A 259 33.45 -2.48 -24.23
CA PRO A 259 34.28 -2.14 -25.40
C PRO A 259 35.79 -2.30 -25.12
N ALA A 260 36.24 -2.13 -23.87
CA ALA A 260 37.61 -2.41 -23.46
C ALA A 260 38.05 -3.87 -23.65
N SER A 261 37.11 -4.82 -23.79
CA SER A 261 37.40 -6.22 -24.15
C SER A 261 37.50 -6.44 -25.66
N ALA A 262 36.93 -5.56 -26.49
CA ALA A 262 36.95 -5.72 -27.95
C ALA A 262 38.37 -5.51 -28.52
N GLU A 263 39.10 -4.51 -28.00
CA GLU A 263 40.49 -4.24 -28.36
C GLU A 263 41.41 -5.43 -28.04
N SER A 264 41.19 -6.11 -26.90
CA SER A 264 41.96 -7.30 -26.51
C SER A 264 41.66 -8.54 -27.36
N SER A 265 40.48 -8.64 -27.98
CA SER A 265 40.14 -9.76 -28.88
C SER A 265 40.60 -9.53 -30.32
N ALA A 266 40.75 -8.27 -30.74
CA ALA A 266 41.17 -7.91 -32.11
C ALA A 266 42.61 -8.35 -32.44
N THR A 267 43.45 -8.65 -31.45
CA THR A 267 44.85 -9.07 -31.66
C THR A 267 45.01 -10.57 -31.97
N ILE A 268 43.96 -11.40 -31.85
CA ILE A 268 44.05 -12.87 -32.07
C ILE A 268 43.11 -13.33 -33.21
N ALA A 269 43.08 -12.58 -34.31
CA ALA A 269 42.30 -12.93 -35.50
C ALA A 269 42.91 -12.38 -36.81
N ALA A 270 44.01 -12.98 -37.27
CA ALA A 270 44.55 -12.75 -38.61
C ALA A 270 44.90 -14.11 -39.27
N PRO A 271 44.22 -14.50 -40.38
CA PRO A 271 44.56 -15.70 -41.14
C PRO A 271 45.52 -15.36 -42.31
N ASP A 272 46.41 -16.29 -42.67
CA ASP A 272 47.04 -16.32 -43.99
C ASP A 272 47.52 -17.73 -44.36
N GLY A 273 47.68 -18.05 -45.65
CA GLY A 273 47.79 -19.46 -46.09
C GLY A 273 48.58 -19.77 -47.36
N GLY A 274 49.86 -20.15 -47.20
CA GLY A 274 50.68 -20.92 -48.16
C GLY A 274 51.23 -20.16 -49.39
N PRO A 275 52.00 -20.84 -50.29
CA PRO A 275 52.38 -22.25 -50.29
C PRO A 275 53.91 -22.58 -50.40
N ALA A 276 54.22 -23.85 -50.09
CA ALA A 276 55.43 -24.69 -50.29
C ALA A 276 56.70 -24.24 -51.07
N ALA A 277 57.89 -24.61 -50.57
CA ALA A 277 58.94 -25.39 -51.29
C ALA A 277 60.17 -25.85 -50.43
N ASP A 278 60.48 -27.16 -50.48
CA ASP A 278 61.80 -27.87 -50.45
C ASP A 278 62.96 -27.73 -49.40
N ALA A 279 63.79 -28.80 -49.37
CA ALA A 279 65.24 -28.89 -49.03
C ALA A 279 65.77 -29.21 -47.59
N SER A 280 65.68 -30.51 -47.22
CA SER A 280 66.82 -31.43 -46.92
C SER A 280 67.98 -31.17 -45.90
N VAL A 281 68.01 -32.04 -44.86
CA VAL A 281 69.15 -32.89 -44.36
C VAL A 281 70.26 -32.28 -43.42
N PRO A 282 70.75 -33.02 -42.38
CA PRO A 282 71.75 -32.58 -41.37
C PRO A 282 73.16 -33.20 -41.63
N PRO A 283 74.04 -33.69 -40.69
CA PRO A 283 73.94 -34.16 -39.27
C PRO A 283 74.52 -33.10 -38.26
N ALA A 284 74.86 -33.33 -36.98
CA ALA A 284 74.92 -34.49 -36.04
C ALA A 284 74.64 -33.96 -34.58
N SER A 285 74.79 -34.64 -33.42
CA SER A 285 75.29 -35.98 -33.01
C SER A 285 74.69 -36.36 -31.62
N GLY A 286 75.06 -37.52 -31.04
CA GLY A 286 74.72 -37.94 -29.65
C GLY A 286 75.95 -38.45 -28.87
N PRO A 287 75.84 -39.35 -27.85
CA PRO A 287 74.61 -39.95 -27.26
C PRO A 287 74.61 -40.13 -25.71
N ALA A 288 73.46 -40.47 -25.10
CA ALA A 288 73.32 -41.37 -23.92
C ALA A 288 71.84 -41.67 -23.57
N ALA A 289 71.57 -42.87 -23.02
CA ALA A 289 70.28 -43.42 -22.55
C ALA A 289 70.58 -44.55 -21.52
N PRO A 290 69.62 -45.28 -20.88
CA PRO A 290 68.15 -45.30 -21.04
C PRO A 290 67.33 -45.32 -19.71
N ALA A 291 66.02 -45.58 -19.81
CA ALA A 291 65.08 -45.78 -18.68
C ALA A 291 64.76 -47.27 -18.40
N PRO A 292 64.11 -47.58 -17.26
CA PRO A 292 62.77 -48.22 -17.27
C PRO A 292 61.88 -47.72 -16.09
N ALA A 293 60.65 -48.17 -15.81
CA ALA A 293 59.47 -48.64 -16.59
C ALA A 293 58.25 -48.69 -15.61
N ALA A 294 57.05 -49.06 -16.08
CA ALA A 294 55.78 -48.88 -15.35
C ALA A 294 55.54 -49.76 -14.10
N ALA A 295 54.68 -49.27 -13.19
CA ALA A 295 53.97 -50.05 -12.15
C ALA A 295 52.60 -49.42 -11.82
N SER A 296 51.62 -50.24 -11.43
CA SER A 296 50.23 -49.83 -11.11
C SER A 296 50.06 -49.38 -9.64
N PRO A 297 49.02 -48.60 -9.29
CA PRO A 297 48.78 -48.14 -7.92
C PRO A 297 48.22 -49.25 -7.00
N PRO A 298 48.56 -49.23 -5.69
CA PRO A 298 47.90 -50.04 -4.65
C PRO A 298 46.53 -49.44 -4.26
N ALA A 299 45.67 -50.25 -3.62
CA ALA A 299 44.28 -49.90 -3.34
C ALA A 299 43.97 -49.62 -1.86
N SER A 300 42.96 -48.77 -1.65
CA SER A 300 42.04 -48.69 -0.50
C SER A 300 42.58 -48.51 0.93
N VAL A 301 42.30 -47.32 1.49
CA VAL A 301 41.54 -47.20 2.75
C VAL A 301 40.50 -46.09 2.55
N ALA A 302 39.27 -46.28 3.01
CA ALA A 302 38.19 -45.29 2.95
C ALA A 302 37.69 -44.93 4.37
N PRO A 303 37.31 -43.67 4.63
CA PRO A 303 36.46 -43.29 5.76
C PRO A 303 34.97 -43.28 5.35
N ASP A 304 34.07 -43.60 6.29
CA ASP A 304 32.65 -43.81 6.02
C ASP A 304 31.85 -42.52 5.71
N PRO A 305 30.87 -42.58 4.78
CA PRO A 305 29.86 -41.54 4.61
C PRO A 305 28.72 -41.69 5.63
N VAL A 306 28.40 -40.62 6.36
CA VAL A 306 27.23 -40.55 7.26
C VAL A 306 25.93 -40.54 6.42
N PRO A 307 24.90 -41.34 6.76
CA PRO A 307 23.73 -41.51 5.90
C PRO A 307 22.75 -40.34 5.98
N VAL A 308 22.23 -39.91 4.81
CA VAL A 308 21.05 -39.06 4.68
C VAL A 308 19.85 -39.95 4.34
N ALA A 309 18.78 -39.87 5.11
CA ALA A 309 17.60 -40.71 4.93
C ALA A 309 16.76 -40.32 3.70
N ALA A 310 16.23 -41.32 2.99
CA ALA A 310 15.41 -41.11 1.80
C ALA A 310 13.93 -40.88 2.12
N GLY A 311 13.30 -39.93 1.40
CA GLY A 311 11.83 -39.82 1.28
C GLY A 311 11.31 -40.58 0.06
N PRO A 312 10.03 -41.02 0.05
CA PRO A 312 9.51 -41.92 -0.98
C PRO A 312 9.24 -41.23 -2.33
N ALA A 313 9.39 -41.98 -3.42
CA ALA A 313 9.05 -41.53 -4.76
C ALA A 313 7.53 -41.49 -4.99
N VAL A 314 7.05 -40.47 -5.69
CA VAL A 314 5.65 -40.34 -6.16
C VAL A 314 5.58 -40.73 -7.65
N PRO A 315 4.65 -41.59 -8.07
CA PRO A 315 4.60 -42.07 -9.46
C PRO A 315 4.03 -41.04 -10.43
N VAL A 316 4.53 -41.07 -11.67
CA VAL A 316 4.01 -40.28 -12.79
C VAL A 316 2.88 -41.05 -13.50
N PRO A 317 1.64 -40.51 -13.59
CA PRO A 317 0.61 -41.07 -14.45
C PRO A 317 0.85 -40.71 -15.93
N ALA A 318 0.55 -41.65 -16.83
CA ALA A 318 0.83 -41.50 -18.26
C ALA A 318 -0.15 -40.57 -19.01
N ALA A 319 0.25 -40.13 -20.21
CA ALA A 319 -0.58 -39.32 -21.10
C ALA A 319 -1.76 -40.10 -21.69
N ALA A 320 -2.89 -39.42 -21.90
CA ALA A 320 -4.06 -39.92 -22.62
C ALA A 320 -4.34 -39.04 -23.86
N ALA A 321 -4.81 -39.67 -24.95
CA ALA A 321 -5.02 -39.04 -26.25
C ALA A 321 -6.41 -38.33 -26.37
N PRO A 322 -6.60 -37.39 -27.32
CA PRO A 322 -7.80 -36.56 -27.40
C PRO A 322 -8.99 -37.22 -28.11
N VAL A 323 -10.21 -36.77 -27.78
CA VAL A 323 -11.51 -37.20 -28.34
C VAL A 323 -12.37 -35.94 -28.60
N PRO A 324 -13.18 -35.86 -29.68
CA PRO A 324 -13.58 -34.58 -30.30
C PRO A 324 -14.86 -33.91 -29.72
N PRO A 325 -15.16 -32.65 -30.09
CA PRO A 325 -16.30 -31.89 -29.53
C PRO A 325 -17.65 -32.32 -30.12
N ALA A 326 -18.71 -32.22 -29.32
CA ALA A 326 -20.08 -32.55 -29.70
C ALA A 326 -21.04 -31.34 -29.63
N ALA A 327 -21.68 -31.06 -30.77
CA ALA A 327 -22.95 -30.37 -31.03
C ALA A 327 -23.52 -29.33 -30.04
N ALA A 328 -23.94 -28.19 -30.60
CA ALA A 328 -24.86 -27.26 -29.96
C ALA A 328 -26.31 -27.78 -30.00
N THR A 329 -27.10 -27.41 -28.98
CA THR A 329 -28.57 -27.52 -28.96
C THR A 329 -29.14 -26.12 -28.73
N ALA A 330 -30.22 -25.76 -29.42
CA ALA A 330 -30.77 -24.41 -29.44
C ALA A 330 -32.28 -24.39 -29.17
N VAL A 331 -32.81 -23.18 -28.86
CA VAL A 331 -34.24 -22.80 -29.00
C VAL A 331 -35.18 -23.48 -27.96
N PRO A 332 -36.36 -22.90 -27.59
CA PRO A 332 -37.07 -21.78 -28.20
C PRO A 332 -37.38 -20.55 -27.32
N THR A 333 -37.44 -19.40 -27.99
CA THR A 333 -38.26 -18.24 -27.60
C THR A 333 -39.75 -18.56 -27.76
N ARG A 334 -40.61 -18.08 -26.84
CA ARG A 334 -42.05 -17.93 -27.09
C ARG A 334 -42.58 -16.61 -26.53
N LEU A 335 -43.01 -15.74 -27.44
CA LEU A 335 -44.02 -14.72 -27.18
C LEU A 335 -45.40 -15.29 -27.55
N PRO A 336 -46.49 -14.77 -26.97
CA PRO A 336 -47.78 -14.67 -27.65
C PRO A 336 -48.20 -13.19 -27.87
N PRO A 337 -48.85 -12.83 -28.99
CA PRO A 337 -49.35 -11.48 -29.26
C PRO A 337 -50.87 -11.35 -29.08
N THR A 338 -51.37 -10.11 -28.88
CA THR A 338 -52.42 -9.42 -29.67
C THR A 338 -52.93 -8.13 -28.98
N GLY A 339 -53.41 -7.17 -29.78
CA GLY A 339 -54.37 -6.12 -29.40
C GLY A 339 -55.59 -6.20 -30.33
N PRO A 340 -56.35 -5.11 -30.63
CA PRO A 340 -56.25 -3.71 -30.16
C PRO A 340 -57.64 -3.12 -29.74
N ALA A 341 -57.83 -1.80 -29.93
CA ALA A 341 -59.10 -1.03 -29.94
C ALA A 341 -59.80 -0.69 -28.58
N GLU A 342 -60.59 0.39 -28.41
CA GLU A 342 -60.70 1.72 -29.10
C GLU A 342 -61.71 2.64 -28.34
N SER A 343 -61.44 3.96 -28.20
CA SER A 343 -62.37 5.10 -27.92
C SER A 343 -63.36 5.10 -26.72
N ALA A 344 -63.89 6.22 -26.19
CA ALA A 344 -63.47 7.65 -26.13
C ALA A 344 -64.40 8.47 -25.17
N ILE A 345 -64.09 9.77 -24.96
CA ILE A 345 -64.97 10.87 -24.46
C ILE A 345 -65.29 10.95 -22.94
N GLY A 346 -65.08 12.14 -22.32
CA GLY A 346 -65.69 12.53 -21.03
C GLY A 346 -64.85 13.49 -20.15
N ALA A 347 -65.20 14.78 -20.08
CA ALA A 347 -64.58 15.83 -19.24
C ALA A 347 -65.66 16.44 -18.28
N PRO A 348 -65.38 17.40 -17.33
CA PRO A 348 -64.17 18.22 -17.11
C PRO A 348 -63.71 18.40 -15.63
N ALA A 349 -62.71 19.28 -15.41
CA ALA A 349 -62.17 19.69 -14.09
C ALA A 349 -62.93 20.90 -13.46
N PRO A 350 -62.57 21.35 -12.23
CA PRO A 350 -61.66 22.53 -12.09
C PRO A 350 -60.73 22.46 -10.83
N PRO A 351 -60.17 23.56 -10.28
CA PRO A 351 -58.90 24.16 -10.72
C PRO A 351 -57.80 24.27 -9.61
N PRO A 352 -56.55 24.65 -9.93
CA PRO A 352 -55.42 24.66 -8.99
C PRO A 352 -55.07 26.06 -8.42
N VAL A 353 -54.32 26.08 -7.31
CA VAL A 353 -53.56 27.25 -6.82
C VAL A 353 -52.23 26.78 -6.20
N GLY A 354 -51.18 27.57 -6.35
CA GLY A 354 -49.95 27.51 -5.55
C GLY A 354 -49.20 28.84 -5.66
N TYR A 355 -48.15 29.06 -4.86
CA TYR A 355 -46.99 29.90 -5.21
C TYR A 355 -45.86 29.70 -4.18
N ALA A 356 -44.64 30.12 -4.52
CA ALA A 356 -43.45 30.03 -3.68
C ALA A 356 -43.18 31.32 -2.87
N SER A 357 -42.34 31.25 -1.83
CA SER A 357 -41.21 32.17 -1.56
C SER A 357 -40.51 31.87 -0.23
N THR A 358 -39.29 32.37 -0.07
CA THR A 358 -38.37 32.06 1.05
C THR A 358 -38.04 33.35 1.88
N PRO A 359 -36.97 33.40 2.71
CA PRO A 359 -36.98 33.66 4.17
C PRO A 359 -36.79 35.19 4.51
N PRO A 360 -36.29 35.67 5.68
CA PRO A 360 -35.81 34.99 6.91
C PRO A 360 -36.19 35.64 8.27
N GLY A 361 -35.87 34.95 9.38
CA GLY A 361 -35.68 35.58 10.70
C GLY A 361 -36.01 34.71 11.92
N ALA A 362 -35.50 35.14 13.09
CA ALA A 362 -35.80 34.69 14.46
C ALA A 362 -35.23 33.33 14.96
N THR A 363 -34.27 33.46 15.87
CA THR A 363 -33.71 32.48 16.81
C THR A 363 -34.72 31.86 17.77
N TRP A 364 -34.48 30.62 18.21
CA TRP A 364 -35.17 29.98 19.34
C TRP A 364 -34.28 29.95 20.61
N PRO A 365 -34.76 30.39 21.78
CA PRO A 365 -34.06 30.21 23.07
C PRO A 365 -34.35 28.83 23.70
N ALA A 366 -33.57 28.45 24.72
CA ALA A 366 -33.53 27.08 25.26
C ALA A 366 -34.08 26.93 26.69
N ALA A 367 -34.41 25.67 27.02
CA ALA A 367 -34.41 25.02 28.35
C ALA A 367 -35.07 25.71 29.57
N VAL A 368 -36.03 25.00 30.18
CA VAL A 368 -36.58 25.30 31.53
C VAL A 368 -36.13 24.20 32.52
N PRO A 369 -35.49 24.53 33.66
CA PRO A 369 -35.06 23.57 34.68
C PRO A 369 -36.09 23.34 35.81
N LEU A 370 -35.82 22.32 36.64
CA LEU A 370 -36.66 21.83 37.75
C LEU A 370 -36.60 22.69 39.04
N PRO A 371 -37.63 22.63 39.91
CA PRO A 371 -37.65 23.34 41.20
C PRO A 371 -36.88 22.60 42.34
N PRO A 372 -36.41 23.34 43.37
CA PRO A 372 -35.68 22.80 44.54
C PRO A 372 -36.61 22.29 45.69
N PRO A 373 -36.07 21.57 46.71
CA PRO A 373 -36.86 20.91 47.75
C PRO A 373 -37.28 21.79 48.94
N VAL A 374 -38.29 21.32 49.68
CA VAL A 374 -38.87 21.98 50.87
C VAL A 374 -38.25 21.46 52.17
N ALA A 375 -38.03 22.33 53.16
CA ALA A 375 -37.51 21.97 54.48
C ALA A 375 -38.16 22.77 55.63
N GLY A 376 -38.32 22.10 56.79
CA GLY A 376 -38.37 22.71 58.13
C GLY A 376 -39.53 23.65 58.48
N LEU A 377 -40.54 23.12 59.19
CA LEU A 377 -41.41 23.93 60.07
C LEU A 377 -41.15 23.58 61.54
N THR A 378 -41.44 24.54 62.43
CA THR A 378 -40.91 24.60 63.81
C THR A 378 -41.78 23.91 64.87
N ALA A 379 -41.19 23.66 66.04
CA ALA A 379 -41.81 22.91 67.13
C ALA A 379 -42.73 23.75 68.05
N GLY A 380 -43.66 23.07 68.72
CA GLY A 380 -44.47 23.59 69.83
C GLY A 380 -44.64 22.53 70.95
N PRO A 381 -44.78 22.92 72.23
CA PRO A 381 -44.73 21.99 73.38
C PRO A 381 -46.08 21.33 73.76
N PRO A 382 -46.09 20.25 74.57
CA PRO A 382 -47.26 19.43 74.89
C PRO A 382 -48.01 19.85 76.16
N PRO A 383 -49.19 19.25 76.41
CA PRO A 383 -49.37 18.50 77.68
C PRO A 383 -50.04 17.12 77.52
N SER A 384 -50.10 16.37 78.63
CA SER A 384 -50.78 15.07 78.83
C SER A 384 -51.54 15.12 80.18
N PRO A 385 -52.27 14.09 80.67
CA PRO A 385 -52.62 12.77 80.12
C PRO A 385 -54.15 12.48 80.22
N HIS A 386 -54.54 11.21 80.53
CA HIS A 386 -55.88 10.64 80.87
C HIS A 386 -56.63 9.88 79.74
N THR A 387 -57.44 8.82 79.97
CA THR A 387 -57.46 7.71 80.97
C THR A 387 -58.38 6.58 80.46
N GLY A 388 -57.90 5.32 80.34
CA GLY A 388 -58.71 4.10 80.13
C GLY A 388 -59.31 3.86 78.73
N GLY A 389 -59.73 2.65 78.33
CA GLY A 389 -59.55 1.34 78.99
C GLY A 389 -60.30 0.17 78.31
N ALA A 390 -59.76 -1.06 78.47
CA ALA A 390 -60.34 -2.39 78.19
C ALA A 390 -60.69 -2.82 76.73
N GLY A 391 -60.48 -4.11 76.41
CA GLY A 391 -61.08 -4.80 75.25
C GLY A 391 -60.20 -5.78 74.45
N TYR A 392 -60.02 -7.02 74.91
CA TYR A 392 -59.38 -8.11 74.14
C TYR A 392 -60.11 -9.45 74.35
N PRO A 393 -60.51 -10.17 73.28
CA PRO A 393 -60.91 -11.58 73.32
C PRO A 393 -59.79 -12.56 72.89
N PRO A 394 -59.89 -13.87 73.17
CA PRO A 394 -58.79 -14.84 73.09
C PRO A 394 -58.67 -15.64 71.76
N PRO A 395 -57.56 -16.38 71.53
CA PRO A 395 -57.32 -17.17 70.32
C PRO A 395 -57.94 -18.60 70.33
N VAL A 396 -58.01 -19.22 69.14
CA VAL A 396 -58.54 -20.58 68.88
C VAL A 396 -57.67 -21.31 67.81
N PRO A 397 -57.68 -22.67 67.71
CA PRO A 397 -56.41 -23.41 67.65
C PRO A 397 -56.17 -24.31 66.41
N PHE A 398 -54.95 -24.86 66.33
CA PHE A 398 -54.51 -25.91 65.41
C PHE A 398 -55.09 -27.30 65.72
N PRO A 399 -55.21 -28.16 64.69
CA PRO A 399 -54.85 -29.59 64.80
C PRO A 399 -53.83 -30.03 63.73
N ALA A 400 -53.35 -31.28 63.81
CA ALA A 400 -52.11 -31.72 63.16
C ALA A 400 -52.26 -32.67 61.95
N GLY A 401 -51.39 -32.45 60.96
CA GLY A 401 -50.51 -33.45 60.33
C GLY A 401 -51.07 -34.72 59.64
N THR A 402 -50.87 -34.81 58.32
CA THR A 402 -50.68 -36.10 57.62
C THR A 402 -49.61 -36.02 56.50
N ARG A 403 -49.00 -37.18 56.22
CA ARG A 403 -48.11 -37.54 55.09
C ARG A 403 -48.24 -39.07 54.91
N PRO A 404 -47.93 -39.68 53.75
CA PRO A 404 -47.63 -39.12 52.42
C PRO A 404 -48.40 -39.80 51.25
N ALA A 405 -48.40 -39.20 50.05
CA ALA A 405 -48.60 -39.90 48.77
C ALA A 405 -48.05 -39.06 47.58
N ARG A 406 -47.72 -39.69 46.44
CA ARG A 406 -47.20 -39.03 45.22
C ARG A 406 -48.33 -38.70 44.23
N PRO A 407 -48.33 -37.50 43.61
CA PRO A 407 -48.83 -37.29 42.25
C PRO A 407 -47.70 -37.47 41.20
N GLY A 408 -48.08 -37.70 39.93
CA GLY A 408 -47.16 -37.96 38.82
C GLY A 408 -46.56 -36.71 38.14
N ARG A 409 -45.57 -36.93 37.27
CA ARG A 409 -44.93 -35.90 36.43
C ARG A 409 -45.88 -35.33 35.37
N PRO A 410 -45.93 -34.00 35.16
CA PRO A 410 -45.84 -33.44 33.82
C PRO A 410 -44.38 -33.47 33.33
N GLN A 411 -44.15 -33.75 32.04
CA GLN A 411 -42.80 -33.72 31.47
C GLN A 411 -42.38 -32.27 31.17
N SER A 412 -41.58 -31.67 32.05
CA SER A 412 -40.87 -30.43 31.74
C SER A 412 -39.63 -30.73 30.90
N VAL A 413 -39.50 -30.06 29.75
CA VAL A 413 -38.34 -30.22 28.86
C VAL A 413 -37.07 -29.73 29.60
N PRO A 414 -36.01 -30.54 29.73
CA PRO A 414 -34.80 -30.14 30.46
C PRO A 414 -34.12 -28.91 29.87
N ARG A 415 -33.64 -28.00 30.73
CA ARG A 415 -32.97 -26.75 30.32
C ARG A 415 -31.73 -26.98 29.42
N TRP A 416 -31.08 -28.14 29.51
CA TRP A 416 -29.95 -28.47 28.63
C TRP A 416 -30.35 -28.59 27.15
N ILE A 417 -31.60 -28.93 26.83
CA ILE A 417 -32.11 -28.95 25.45
C ILE A 417 -32.25 -27.53 24.89
N SER A 418 -32.61 -26.55 25.72
CA SER A 418 -32.66 -25.13 25.31
C SER A 418 -31.25 -24.58 25.02
N VAL A 419 -30.26 -24.91 25.86
CA VAL A 419 -28.87 -24.50 25.65
C VAL A 419 -28.28 -25.23 24.43
N GLY A 420 -28.55 -26.54 24.31
CA GLY A 420 -28.18 -27.35 23.15
C GLY A 420 -28.74 -26.80 21.84
N ALA A 421 -30.03 -26.42 21.79
CA ALA A 421 -30.63 -25.83 20.60
C ALA A 421 -29.98 -24.47 20.21
N THR A 422 -29.61 -23.63 21.18
CA THR A 422 -28.88 -22.38 20.90
C THR A 422 -27.45 -22.64 20.44
N ILE A 423 -26.75 -23.63 21.04
CA ILE A 423 -25.41 -24.05 20.63
C ILE A 423 -25.43 -24.68 19.23
N ILE A 424 -26.41 -25.52 18.92
CA ILE A 424 -26.61 -26.13 17.59
C ILE A 424 -26.96 -25.06 16.57
N GLY A 425 -27.84 -24.09 16.87
CA GLY A 425 -28.12 -22.97 15.99
C GLY A 425 -26.89 -22.09 15.70
N ALA A 426 -26.10 -21.78 16.74
CA ALA A 426 -24.84 -21.05 16.60
C ALA A 426 -23.79 -21.85 15.80
N LEU A 427 -23.67 -23.16 16.05
CA LEU A 427 -22.82 -24.06 15.28
C LEU A 427 -23.29 -24.15 13.83
N THR A 428 -24.58 -24.29 13.53
CA THR A 428 -25.09 -24.32 12.14
C THR A 428 -24.78 -23.02 11.40
N ALA A 429 -24.87 -21.87 12.05
CA ALA A 429 -24.45 -20.58 11.49
C ALA A 429 -22.92 -20.50 11.29
N MET A 430 -22.12 -21.06 12.21
CA MET A 430 -20.66 -21.04 12.16
C MET A 430 -20.08 -22.05 11.15
N LEU A 431 -20.66 -23.26 11.08
CA LEU A 431 -20.44 -24.26 10.03
C LEU A 431 -20.77 -23.68 8.65
N SER A 432 -21.87 -22.92 8.51
CA SER A 432 -22.24 -22.28 7.25
C SER A 432 -21.16 -21.34 6.69
N PHE A 433 -20.30 -20.75 7.54
CA PHE A 433 -19.17 -19.94 7.09
C PHE A 433 -17.88 -20.77 6.96
N GLY A 434 -17.61 -21.69 7.90
CA GLY A 434 -16.45 -22.59 7.86
C GLY A 434 -16.45 -23.51 6.63
N LEU A 435 -17.54 -24.25 6.40
CA LEU A 435 -17.67 -25.16 5.26
C LEU A 435 -17.79 -24.46 3.90
N LEU A 436 -18.08 -23.16 3.85
CA LEU A 436 -18.09 -22.37 2.60
C LEU A 436 -16.82 -21.54 2.41
N THR A 437 -15.85 -21.60 3.33
CA THR A 437 -14.56 -20.89 3.20
C THR A 437 -13.83 -21.29 1.91
N TRP A 438 -13.90 -22.56 1.48
CA TRP A 438 -13.32 -22.97 0.19
C TRP A 438 -13.99 -22.30 -1.01
N VAL A 439 -15.31 -22.07 -0.97
CA VAL A 439 -16.03 -21.36 -2.04
C VAL A 439 -15.60 -19.90 -2.08
N VAL A 440 -15.50 -19.25 -0.93
CA VAL A 440 -15.05 -17.86 -0.82
C VAL A 440 -13.62 -17.73 -1.34
N VAL A 441 -12.69 -18.58 -0.90
CA VAL A 441 -11.30 -18.61 -1.36
C VAL A 441 -11.20 -18.94 -2.86
N LEU A 442 -12.02 -19.86 -3.39
CA LEU A 442 -12.05 -20.21 -4.81
C LEU A 442 -12.55 -19.04 -5.68
N VAL A 443 -13.64 -18.39 -5.29
CA VAL A 443 -14.18 -17.21 -5.98
C VAL A 443 -13.17 -16.06 -5.93
N TYR A 444 -12.48 -15.87 -4.79
CA TYR A 444 -11.45 -14.85 -4.65
C TYR A 444 -10.18 -15.16 -5.46
N ALA A 445 -9.80 -16.43 -5.55
CA ALA A 445 -8.70 -16.91 -6.39
C ALA A 445 -9.00 -16.73 -7.88
N ALA A 446 -10.22 -17.05 -8.32
CA ALA A 446 -10.68 -16.82 -9.69
C ALA A 446 -10.75 -15.31 -10.03
N TRP A 447 -11.29 -14.49 -9.11
CA TRP A 447 -11.42 -13.05 -9.30
C TRP A 447 -10.06 -12.33 -9.35
N ARG A 448 -9.11 -12.71 -8.49
CA ARG A 448 -7.73 -12.18 -8.50
C ARG A 448 -6.74 -12.95 -9.38
N ARG A 449 -7.19 -13.99 -10.11
CA ARG A 449 -6.35 -14.91 -10.92
C ARG A 449 -5.13 -15.49 -10.19
N SER A 450 -5.19 -15.65 -8.87
CA SER A 450 -4.08 -16.15 -8.06
C SER A 450 -4.08 -17.67 -7.95
N TRP A 451 -3.11 -18.33 -8.61
CA TRP A 451 -2.98 -19.79 -8.57
C TRP A 451 -2.64 -20.32 -7.16
N ARG A 452 -1.86 -19.55 -6.38
CA ARG A 452 -1.54 -19.83 -4.96
C ARG A 452 -2.81 -19.93 -4.12
N ASN A 453 -3.76 -19.00 -4.30
CA ASN A 453 -5.05 -19.05 -3.61
C ASN A 453 -5.95 -20.16 -4.20
N GLY A 454 -5.81 -20.45 -5.49
CA GLY A 454 -6.47 -21.58 -6.17
C GLY A 454 -6.10 -22.95 -5.59
N LEU A 455 -4.88 -23.10 -5.05
CA LEU A 455 -4.47 -24.30 -4.28
C LEU A 455 -5.02 -24.34 -2.86
N ALA A 456 -5.27 -23.20 -2.22
CA ALA A 456 -5.83 -23.15 -0.87
C ALA A 456 -7.30 -23.61 -0.83
N ALA A 457 -8.08 -23.31 -1.88
CA ALA A 457 -9.47 -23.73 -1.99
C ALA A 457 -9.69 -25.27 -1.86
N PRO A 458 -9.06 -26.15 -2.67
CA PRO A 458 -9.24 -27.60 -2.54
C PRO A 458 -8.73 -28.14 -1.19
N ALA A 459 -7.74 -27.50 -0.56
CA ALA A 459 -7.30 -27.87 0.79
C ALA A 459 -8.41 -27.59 1.84
N TYR A 460 -9.03 -26.40 1.81
CA TYR A 460 -10.18 -26.09 2.67
C TYR A 460 -11.40 -26.96 2.37
N LEU A 461 -11.63 -27.35 1.10
CA LEU A 461 -12.69 -28.29 0.71
C LEU A 461 -12.45 -29.68 1.31
N LEU A 462 -11.23 -30.23 1.16
CA LEU A 462 -10.86 -31.53 1.74
C LEU A 462 -10.98 -31.53 3.27
N PHE A 463 -10.57 -30.44 3.92
CA PHE A 463 -10.70 -30.23 5.37
C PHE A 463 -12.18 -30.22 5.82
N ALA A 464 -13.06 -29.54 5.07
CA ALA A 464 -14.50 -29.53 5.33
C ALA A 464 -15.15 -30.90 5.09
N VAL A 465 -14.76 -31.62 4.03
CA VAL A 465 -15.28 -32.96 3.73
C VAL A 465 -14.86 -33.98 4.78
N THR A 466 -13.59 -33.97 5.23
CA THR A 466 -13.12 -34.87 6.29
C THR A 466 -13.83 -34.63 7.62
N PHE A 467 -14.08 -33.36 7.99
CA PHE A 467 -14.89 -33.03 9.16
C PHE A 467 -16.31 -33.62 9.08
N VAL A 468 -17.01 -33.45 7.95
CA VAL A 468 -18.38 -33.98 7.77
C VAL A 468 -18.42 -35.50 7.79
N LEU A 469 -17.45 -36.16 7.16
CA LEU A 469 -17.41 -37.63 7.12
C LEU A 469 -17.20 -38.24 8.51
N VAL A 470 -16.29 -37.68 9.32
CA VAL A 470 -16.00 -38.20 10.66
C VAL A 470 -17.12 -37.86 11.66
N LEU A 471 -17.62 -36.61 11.64
CA LEU A 471 -18.76 -36.21 12.48
C LEU A 471 -20.04 -36.97 12.13
N GLY A 472 -20.17 -37.44 10.87
CA GLY A 472 -21.27 -38.27 10.40
C GLY A 472 -21.10 -39.78 10.62
N SER A 473 -19.96 -40.23 11.17
CA SER A 473 -19.67 -41.66 11.39
C SER A 473 -19.45 -42.06 12.85
N GLY A 474 -19.22 -41.10 13.76
CA GLY A 474 -19.08 -41.37 15.20
C GLY A 474 -20.43 -41.58 15.89
N ASP A 475 -20.47 -42.47 16.88
CA ASP A 475 -21.61 -42.62 17.80
C ASP A 475 -21.54 -41.50 18.86
N PRO A 476 -22.55 -40.61 18.99
CA PRO A 476 -22.44 -39.41 19.82
C PRO A 476 -22.27 -39.68 21.33
N ASP A 477 -22.51 -40.90 21.81
CA ASP A 477 -22.35 -41.28 23.22
C ASP A 477 -20.95 -41.88 23.55
N ASP A 478 -20.07 -42.13 22.56
CA ASP A 478 -18.72 -42.71 22.76
C ASP A 478 -17.65 -42.03 21.88
N VAL A 479 -17.25 -40.81 22.27
CA VAL A 479 -16.23 -40.01 21.57
C VAL A 479 -14.85 -40.24 22.18
N SER A 480 -13.90 -40.75 21.39
CA SER A 480 -12.53 -41.01 21.87
C SER A 480 -11.69 -39.73 22.03
N ASP A 481 -10.63 -39.80 22.86
CA ASP A 481 -9.66 -38.69 23.03
C ASP A 481 -9.05 -38.22 21.69
N ALA A 482 -8.87 -39.16 20.73
CA ALA A 482 -8.34 -38.86 19.41
C ALA A 482 -9.33 -38.06 18.55
N GLU A 483 -10.61 -38.41 18.59
CA GLU A 483 -11.68 -37.66 17.91
C GLU A 483 -11.91 -36.30 18.56
N GLY A 484 -11.84 -36.23 19.89
CA GLY A 484 -11.85 -34.96 20.64
C GLY A 484 -10.71 -34.02 20.19
N PHE A 485 -9.50 -34.54 20.02
CA PHE A 485 -8.36 -33.76 19.52
C PHE A 485 -8.56 -33.32 18.05
N LEU A 486 -9.09 -34.19 17.19
CA LEU A 486 -9.42 -33.85 15.80
C LEU A 486 -10.49 -32.75 15.71
N ILE A 487 -11.54 -32.79 16.54
CA ILE A 487 -12.56 -31.74 16.63
C ILE A 487 -11.94 -30.39 17.02
N VAL A 488 -11.04 -30.36 18.01
CA VAL A 488 -10.30 -29.14 18.39
C VAL A 488 -9.41 -28.64 17.25
N ALA A 489 -8.73 -29.54 16.53
CA ALA A 489 -7.90 -29.17 15.37
C ALA A 489 -8.74 -28.60 14.21
N TRP A 490 -9.91 -29.18 13.91
CA TRP A 490 -10.84 -28.65 12.91
C TRP A 490 -11.39 -27.27 13.27
N LEU A 491 -11.76 -27.05 14.54
CA LEU A 491 -12.16 -25.72 15.05
C LEU A 491 -11.03 -24.67 14.88
N GLY A 492 -9.78 -25.04 15.18
CA GLY A 492 -8.62 -24.19 14.95
C GLY A 492 -8.41 -23.84 13.47
N GLY A 493 -8.58 -24.82 12.57
CA GLY A 493 -8.51 -24.59 11.12
C GLY A 493 -9.63 -23.69 10.57
N TRP A 494 -10.82 -23.70 11.17
CA TRP A 494 -11.89 -22.75 10.83
C TRP A 494 -11.56 -21.32 11.26
N VAL A 495 -10.99 -21.12 12.46
CA VAL A 495 -10.48 -19.80 12.88
C VAL A 495 -9.41 -19.30 11.91
N LEU A 496 -8.49 -20.16 11.49
CA LEU A 496 -7.48 -19.84 10.47
C LEU A 496 -8.11 -19.50 9.11
N GLY A 497 -9.14 -20.23 8.68
CA GLY A 497 -9.89 -19.94 7.44
C GLY A 497 -10.65 -18.61 7.46
N ILE A 498 -11.21 -18.23 8.62
CA ILE A 498 -11.83 -16.92 8.85
C ILE A 498 -10.77 -15.82 8.78
N VAL A 499 -9.63 -15.98 9.45
CA VAL A 499 -8.50 -15.03 9.39
C VAL A 499 -7.97 -14.89 7.96
N HIS A 500 -7.78 -15.99 7.24
CA HIS A 500 -7.37 -15.99 5.82
C HIS A 500 -8.37 -15.19 4.96
N THR A 501 -9.68 -15.42 5.15
CA THR A 501 -10.75 -14.71 4.43
C THR A 501 -10.78 -13.21 4.74
N ILE A 502 -10.52 -12.83 5.99
CA ILE A 502 -10.41 -11.43 6.42
C ILE A 502 -9.17 -10.76 5.80
N LEU A 503 -8.02 -11.43 5.79
CA LEU A 503 -6.77 -10.91 5.20
C LEU A 503 -6.87 -10.75 3.68
N LEU A 504 -7.56 -11.66 2.99
CA LEU A 504 -7.88 -11.51 1.56
C LEU A 504 -8.73 -10.27 1.30
N ASN A 505 -9.67 -9.94 2.19
CA ASN A 505 -10.55 -8.79 2.07
C ASN A 505 -10.06 -7.58 2.88
N GLY A 506 -9.10 -6.84 2.30
CA GLY A 506 -8.49 -5.66 2.93
C GLY A 506 -9.47 -4.58 3.45
N ARG A 507 -10.72 -4.53 2.98
CA ARG A 507 -11.76 -3.63 3.54
C ARG A 507 -12.29 -4.09 4.89
N ILE A 508 -12.29 -5.40 5.17
CA ILE A 508 -12.65 -5.96 6.48
C ILE A 508 -11.45 -5.85 7.42
N TRP A 509 -10.23 -6.11 6.93
CA TRP A 509 -9.00 -5.90 7.70
C TRP A 509 -8.88 -4.45 8.19
N SER A 510 -9.05 -3.45 7.31
CA SER A 510 -9.02 -2.04 7.70
C SER A 510 -10.17 -1.64 8.64
N ALA A 511 -11.37 -2.20 8.48
CA ALA A 511 -12.49 -1.94 9.39
C ALA A 511 -12.33 -2.58 10.78
N LEU A 512 -11.56 -3.67 10.89
CA LEU A 512 -11.20 -4.30 12.17
C LEU A 512 -10.08 -3.54 12.87
N THR A 513 -9.01 -3.16 12.17
CA THR A 513 -7.93 -2.37 12.76
C THR A 513 -8.39 -0.97 13.17
N ALA A 514 -9.25 -0.31 12.38
CA ALA A 514 -9.89 0.96 12.72
C ALA A 514 -10.86 0.90 13.93
N ARG A 515 -11.24 -0.31 14.37
CA ARG A 515 -12.00 -0.53 15.62
C ARG A 515 -11.12 -0.78 16.84
N ALA A 516 -9.86 -1.19 16.64
CA ALA A 516 -8.88 -1.42 17.70
C ALA A 516 -8.07 -0.16 18.04
N GLY A 517 -7.79 0.69 17.03
CA GLY A 517 -7.35 2.07 17.21
C GLY A 517 -8.24 2.97 16.36
N GLY A 518 -8.82 4.01 16.96
CA GLY A 518 -9.82 4.86 16.30
C GLY A 518 -9.24 5.60 15.09
N ALA A 519 -9.46 5.06 13.90
CA ALA A 519 -8.96 5.59 12.63
C ALA A 519 -10.08 6.23 11.81
N ALA A 520 -9.73 7.29 11.08
CA ALA A 520 -10.67 8.10 10.33
C ALA A 520 -11.35 7.36 9.16
N ALA A 521 -12.44 7.95 8.65
CA ALA A 521 -12.96 7.64 7.33
C ALA A 521 -11.85 7.83 6.27
N PRO A 522 -11.86 7.05 5.15
CA PRO A 522 -10.80 7.12 4.15
C PRO A 522 -10.60 8.55 3.65
N VAL A 523 -9.37 9.04 3.78
CA VAL A 523 -9.00 10.44 3.54
C VAL A 523 -9.37 10.86 2.11
N PRO A 524 -10.05 12.01 1.91
CA PRO A 524 -10.47 12.46 0.57
C PRO A 524 -9.33 12.50 -0.46
N ASP A 525 -8.12 12.85 0.00
CA ASP A 525 -6.93 13.03 -0.81
C ASP A 525 -6.49 11.77 -1.55
N GLU A 526 -6.66 10.57 -0.99
CA GLU A 526 -6.20 9.34 -1.67
C GLU A 526 -7.00 9.08 -2.96
N ARG A 527 -8.31 9.35 -2.94
CA ARG A 527 -9.12 9.29 -4.17
C ARG A 527 -8.75 10.42 -5.12
N ARG A 528 -8.45 11.61 -4.61
CA ARG A 528 -8.06 12.77 -5.40
C ARG A 528 -6.76 12.51 -6.17
N ILE A 529 -5.74 11.97 -5.50
CA ILE A 529 -4.47 11.53 -6.10
C ILE A 529 -4.69 10.48 -7.19
N ARG A 530 -5.55 9.47 -6.97
CA ARG A 530 -5.86 8.45 -8.01
C ARG A 530 -6.51 9.08 -9.25
N ARG A 531 -7.40 10.06 -9.08
CA ARG A 531 -8.03 10.82 -10.18
C ARG A 531 -7.04 11.71 -10.92
N GLU A 532 -6.14 12.38 -10.20
CA GLU A 532 -5.07 13.20 -10.78
C GLU A 532 -4.09 12.33 -11.58
N HIS A 533 -3.70 11.16 -11.07
CA HIS A 533 -2.88 10.19 -11.79
C HIS A 533 -3.59 9.64 -13.04
N ALA A 534 -4.88 9.29 -12.94
CA ALA A 534 -5.68 8.85 -14.09
C ALA A 534 -5.80 9.92 -15.19
N ARG A 535 -5.94 11.20 -14.81
CA ARG A 535 -5.90 12.35 -15.74
C ARG A 535 -4.52 12.53 -16.37
N HIS A 536 -3.45 12.42 -15.58
CA HIS A 536 -2.07 12.49 -16.06
C HIS A 536 -1.74 11.37 -17.06
N LEU A 537 -2.25 10.16 -16.83
CA LEU A 537 -2.10 9.02 -17.73
C LEU A 537 -2.85 9.26 -19.05
N LEU A 538 -4.11 9.73 -19.01
CA LEU A 538 -4.89 10.12 -20.19
C LEU A 538 -4.23 11.23 -21.02
N HIS A 539 -3.53 12.17 -20.38
CA HIS A 539 -2.82 13.25 -21.05
C HIS A 539 -1.61 12.75 -21.86
N HIS A 540 -0.84 11.80 -21.31
CA HIS A 540 0.39 11.30 -21.94
C HIS A 540 0.18 10.05 -22.80
N TYR A 541 -0.85 9.25 -22.50
CA TYR A 541 -1.20 8.04 -23.24
C TYR A 541 -2.72 7.93 -23.44
N PRO A 542 -3.30 8.67 -24.42
CA PRO A 542 -4.73 8.64 -24.71
C PRO A 542 -5.38 7.25 -24.91
N PRO A 543 -4.70 6.23 -25.50
CA PRO A 543 -5.26 4.87 -25.61
C PRO A 543 -5.66 4.22 -24.27
N ALA A 544 -5.06 4.65 -23.15
CA ALA A 544 -5.41 4.18 -21.80
C ALA A 544 -6.91 4.29 -21.49
N ARG A 545 -7.63 5.24 -22.11
CA ARG A 545 -9.09 5.38 -21.96
C ARG A 545 -9.82 4.08 -22.26
N ASP A 546 -9.51 3.45 -23.39
CA ASP A 546 -10.26 2.28 -23.89
C ASP A 546 -9.67 0.97 -23.35
N GLU A 547 -8.35 0.92 -23.17
CA GLU A 547 -7.63 -0.24 -22.61
C GLU A 547 -7.90 -0.43 -21.11
N LEU A 548 -7.83 0.65 -20.32
CA LEU A 548 -7.99 0.63 -18.87
C LEU A 548 -9.40 1.05 -18.41
N ARG A 549 -10.25 1.49 -19.34
CA ARG A 549 -11.67 1.88 -19.13
C ARG A 549 -11.84 3.03 -18.13
N ILE A 550 -10.90 3.96 -18.16
CA ILE A 550 -10.88 5.17 -17.32
C ILE A 550 -12.11 6.03 -17.67
N GLY A 551 -12.84 6.47 -16.65
CA GLY A 551 -14.10 7.21 -16.83
C GLY A 551 -15.33 6.33 -17.07
N ARG A 552 -15.20 4.99 -17.15
CA ARG A 552 -16.31 4.06 -17.43
C ARG A 552 -16.66 3.20 -16.21
N PRO A 553 -17.52 3.66 -15.29
CA PRO A 553 -17.98 2.85 -14.14
C PRO A 553 -19.01 1.78 -14.53
N ASP A 554 -19.53 1.84 -15.77
CA ASP A 554 -20.44 0.86 -16.36
C ASP A 554 -19.75 -0.41 -16.88
N LEU A 555 -18.41 -0.40 -17.02
CA LEU A 555 -17.63 -1.52 -17.54
C LEU A 555 -16.77 -2.17 -16.44
N PRO A 556 -16.48 -3.48 -16.51
CA PRO A 556 -15.49 -4.10 -15.63
C PRO A 556 -14.11 -3.44 -15.81
N ARG A 557 -13.55 -2.88 -14.74
CA ARG A 557 -12.30 -2.12 -14.75
C ARG A 557 -11.10 -2.98 -14.34
N THR A 558 -9.96 -2.73 -14.98
CA THR A 558 -8.64 -3.27 -14.63
C THR A 558 -7.80 -2.27 -13.82
N PHE A 559 -8.21 -0.99 -13.79
CA PHE A 559 -7.50 0.14 -13.19
C PHE A 559 -8.45 0.95 -12.29
N ASP A 560 -7.95 1.49 -11.18
CA ASP A 560 -8.73 2.36 -10.29
C ASP A 560 -8.45 3.84 -10.56
N ASP A 561 -9.33 4.46 -11.34
CA ASP A 561 -9.29 5.89 -11.65
C ASP A 561 -9.75 6.81 -10.50
N GLY A 562 -10.01 6.28 -9.29
CA GLY A 562 -10.52 7.06 -8.15
C GLY A 562 -12.01 7.44 -8.27
N GLY A 563 -12.72 6.86 -9.24
CA GLY A 563 -14.14 7.08 -9.51
C GLY A 563 -14.41 8.21 -10.51
N LEU A 564 -13.58 8.36 -11.54
CA LEU A 564 -13.84 9.28 -12.66
C LEU A 564 -15.00 8.81 -13.54
N ILE A 565 -15.68 9.77 -14.17
CA ILE A 565 -16.84 9.56 -15.04
C ILE A 565 -16.68 10.40 -16.32
N ASP A 566 -16.57 9.74 -17.48
CA ASP A 566 -16.54 10.36 -18.81
C ASP A 566 -17.96 10.62 -19.30
N VAL A 567 -18.42 11.88 -19.16
CA VAL A 567 -19.80 12.28 -19.46
C VAL A 567 -20.20 11.97 -20.91
N ASN A 568 -19.23 11.96 -21.83
CA ASN A 568 -19.48 11.74 -23.25
C ASN A 568 -19.62 10.25 -23.59
N ALA A 569 -19.08 9.34 -22.77
CA ALA A 569 -19.01 7.91 -23.08
C ALA A 569 -19.90 7.01 -22.20
N VAL A 570 -20.36 7.47 -21.04
CA VAL A 570 -21.17 6.63 -20.12
C VAL A 570 -22.66 6.52 -20.53
N PRO A 571 -23.33 5.39 -20.24
CA PRO A 571 -24.76 5.22 -20.49
C PRO A 571 -25.61 6.07 -19.52
N GLU A 572 -26.86 6.36 -19.91
CA GLU A 572 -27.75 7.27 -19.18
C GLU A 572 -28.01 6.85 -17.72
N GLN A 573 -28.03 5.55 -17.45
CA GLN A 573 -28.13 4.99 -16.09
C GLN A 573 -26.99 5.41 -15.15
N VAL A 574 -25.80 5.75 -15.69
CA VAL A 574 -24.68 6.32 -14.92
C VAL A 574 -24.84 7.83 -14.76
N LEU A 575 -25.31 8.54 -15.79
CA LEU A 575 -25.63 9.97 -15.68
C LEU A 575 -26.70 10.23 -14.61
N ALA A 576 -27.74 9.38 -14.56
CA ALA A 576 -28.78 9.39 -13.54
C ALA A 576 -28.27 9.17 -12.10
N ALA A 577 -27.05 8.65 -11.93
CA ALA A 577 -26.41 8.39 -10.64
C ALA A 577 -25.28 9.39 -10.31
N LEU A 578 -25.14 10.50 -11.04
CA LEU A 578 -24.13 11.53 -10.75
C LEU A 578 -24.36 12.17 -9.37
N PRO A 579 -23.34 12.21 -8.49
CA PRO A 579 -23.49 12.75 -7.14
C PRO A 579 -23.67 14.27 -7.16
N GLY A 580 -24.62 14.76 -6.37
CA GLY A 580 -24.90 16.20 -6.22
C GLY A 580 -25.87 16.79 -7.25
N LEU A 581 -26.25 16.04 -8.29
CA LEU A 581 -27.27 16.44 -9.27
C LEU A 581 -28.63 15.83 -8.95
N THR A 582 -29.71 16.50 -9.33
CA THR A 582 -31.06 15.94 -9.26
C THR A 582 -31.34 15.04 -10.47
N ALA A 583 -32.24 14.06 -10.32
CA ALA A 583 -32.63 13.18 -11.41
C ALA A 583 -33.15 13.93 -12.66
N ASP A 584 -33.68 15.14 -12.51
CA ASP A 584 -34.12 15.97 -13.62
C ASP A 584 -32.96 16.69 -14.34
N GLN A 585 -31.96 17.19 -13.59
CA GLN A 585 -30.72 17.69 -14.17
C GLN A 585 -29.97 16.59 -14.92
N CYS A 586 -29.93 15.37 -14.39
CA CYS A 586 -29.30 14.23 -15.07
C CYS A 586 -30.03 13.85 -16.36
N ARG A 587 -31.38 13.93 -16.40
CA ARG A 587 -32.14 13.80 -17.65
C ARG A 587 -31.83 14.92 -18.63
N HIS A 588 -31.73 16.17 -18.17
CA HIS A 588 -31.38 17.30 -19.03
C HIS A 588 -30.01 17.12 -19.68
N ILE A 589 -29.00 16.67 -18.91
CA ILE A 589 -27.64 16.38 -19.41
C ILE A 589 -27.67 15.25 -20.45
N ALA A 590 -28.46 14.19 -20.24
CA ALA A 590 -28.60 13.09 -21.19
C ALA A 590 -29.27 13.53 -22.50
N VAL A 591 -30.37 14.28 -22.42
CA VAL A 591 -31.13 14.78 -23.57
C VAL A 591 -30.34 15.83 -24.35
N ASP A 592 -29.66 16.79 -23.71
CA ASP A 592 -28.84 17.78 -24.41
C ASP A 592 -27.61 17.15 -25.07
N ARG A 593 -27.00 16.14 -24.43
CA ARG A 593 -25.92 15.34 -25.05
C ARG A 593 -26.38 14.61 -26.31
N TRP A 594 -27.63 14.13 -26.33
CA TRP A 594 -28.21 13.48 -27.51
C TRP A 594 -28.58 14.49 -28.62
N LEU A 595 -29.14 15.65 -28.25
CA LEU A 595 -29.58 16.68 -29.20
C LEU A 595 -28.44 17.53 -29.79
N ARG A 596 -27.40 17.85 -29.00
CA ARG A 596 -26.30 18.75 -29.39
C ARG A 596 -24.93 18.08 -29.46
N GLY A 597 -24.85 16.80 -29.12
CA GLY A 597 -23.59 16.05 -29.12
C GLY A 597 -22.76 16.22 -27.84
N PRO A 598 -21.48 15.79 -27.86
CA PRO A 598 -20.62 15.72 -26.68
C PRO A 598 -20.36 17.11 -26.05
N TYR A 599 -19.96 17.11 -24.78
CA TYR A 599 -19.49 18.29 -24.06
C TYR A 599 -17.98 18.47 -24.20
N ALA A 600 -17.53 19.70 -24.42
CA ALA A 600 -16.11 20.02 -24.57
C ALA A 600 -15.40 20.28 -23.23
N SER A 601 -16.09 20.81 -22.23
CA SER A 601 -15.59 21.02 -20.87
C SER A 601 -16.72 21.08 -19.84
N LEU A 602 -16.34 21.25 -18.57
CA LEU A 602 -17.29 21.47 -17.48
C LEU A 602 -18.07 22.78 -17.67
N GLU A 603 -17.42 23.82 -18.19
CA GLU A 603 -17.99 25.12 -18.46
C GLU A 603 -19.02 25.05 -19.60
N ASP A 604 -18.73 24.28 -20.67
CA ASP A 604 -19.69 23.98 -21.75
C ASP A 604 -20.94 23.25 -21.20
N LEU A 605 -20.74 22.21 -20.39
CA LEU A 605 -21.83 21.48 -19.73
C LEU A 605 -22.64 22.38 -18.79
N ALA A 606 -21.97 23.22 -17.98
CA ALA A 606 -22.64 24.11 -17.04
C ALA A 606 -23.47 25.19 -17.75
N VAL A 607 -23.00 25.72 -18.88
CA VAL A 607 -23.77 26.68 -19.70
C VAL A 607 -24.93 25.99 -20.42
N ARG A 608 -24.71 24.82 -21.03
CA ARG A 608 -25.76 24.09 -21.79
C ARG A 608 -26.88 23.56 -20.88
N CYS A 609 -26.54 23.07 -19.69
CA CYS A 609 -27.50 22.49 -18.74
C CYS A 609 -27.87 23.42 -17.57
N MET A 610 -27.47 24.70 -17.61
CA MET A 610 -27.77 25.73 -16.61
C MET A 610 -27.43 25.28 -15.16
N LEU A 611 -26.27 24.66 -14.96
CA LEU A 611 -25.86 24.19 -13.63
C LEU A 611 -25.41 25.35 -12.73
N PRO A 612 -25.88 25.40 -11.47
CA PRO A 612 -25.47 26.44 -10.53
C PRO A 612 -24.00 26.24 -10.08
N PRO A 613 -23.26 27.33 -9.81
CA PRO A 613 -21.81 27.28 -9.61
C PRO A 613 -21.37 26.54 -8.33
N ASN A 614 -22.26 26.31 -7.36
CA ASN A 614 -21.96 25.49 -6.19
C ASN A 614 -21.87 23.98 -6.52
N LEU A 615 -22.34 23.54 -7.69
CA LEU A 615 -22.23 22.15 -8.15
C LEU A 615 -21.07 21.93 -9.12
N THR A 616 -20.46 23.00 -9.68
CA THR A 616 -19.38 22.83 -10.66
C THR A 616 -18.09 22.34 -10.00
N GLU A 617 -17.68 22.86 -8.84
CA GLU A 617 -16.44 22.41 -8.16
C GLU A 617 -16.46 20.91 -7.75
N PRO A 618 -17.50 20.35 -7.10
CA PRO A 618 -17.57 18.91 -6.83
C PRO A 618 -17.53 18.04 -8.09
N LEU A 619 -18.08 18.54 -9.21
CA LEU A 619 -18.08 17.86 -10.50
C LEU A 619 -16.74 18.03 -11.25
N ARG A 620 -16.01 19.14 -11.06
CA ARG A 620 -14.66 19.38 -11.62
C ARG A 620 -13.69 18.28 -11.19
N ASP A 621 -13.71 17.92 -9.92
CA ASP A 621 -12.87 16.85 -9.39
C ASP A 621 -13.31 15.44 -9.84
N LEU A 622 -14.53 15.23 -10.33
CA LEU A 622 -15.11 13.93 -10.67
C LEU A 622 -15.18 13.62 -12.18
N LEU A 623 -15.46 14.62 -13.02
CA LEU A 623 -15.83 14.42 -14.42
C LEU A 623 -14.62 14.42 -15.36
N LEU A 624 -14.83 13.80 -16.53
CA LEU A 624 -13.99 13.86 -17.72
C LEU A 624 -14.83 14.25 -18.94
N PHE A 625 -14.18 14.96 -19.86
CA PHE A 625 -14.77 15.53 -21.08
C PHE A 625 -13.95 15.08 -22.29
N LEU A 626 -13.92 13.76 -22.52
CA LEU A 626 -13.11 13.19 -23.61
C LEU A 626 -13.92 13.20 -24.92
N PRO A 627 -13.30 13.44 -26.09
CA PRO A 627 -14.00 13.37 -27.37
C PRO A 627 -14.59 11.96 -27.56
N PRO A 628 -15.74 11.81 -28.25
CA PRO A 628 -16.27 10.48 -28.55
C PRO A 628 -15.23 9.67 -29.34
N ALA A 629 -15.12 8.37 -29.04
CA ALA A 629 -14.27 7.49 -29.84
C ALA A 629 -14.77 7.47 -31.30
N PRO A 630 -13.87 7.42 -32.31
CA PRO A 630 -14.29 7.32 -33.69
C PRO A 630 -15.11 6.04 -33.90
N ALA A 631 -16.24 6.17 -34.58
CA ALA A 631 -17.06 5.01 -34.94
C ALA A 631 -16.24 4.05 -35.82
N ARG A 632 -16.32 2.75 -35.49
CA ARG A 632 -15.75 1.64 -36.27
C ARG A 632 -16.80 1.02 -37.17
#